data_AF-A0A1I8AV44-F1
#
_entry.id   AF-A0A1I8AV44-F1
#
_cell.length_a   1.000
_cell.length_b   1.000
_cell.length_c   1.000
_cell.angle_alpha   90.00
_cell.angle_beta   90.00
_cell.angle_gamma   90.00
#
_symmetry.space_group_name_H-M   'P 1'
#
loop_
_entity.id
_entity.type
_entity.pdbx_description
1 polymer ?
#
loop_
_entity_poly.entity_id
_entity_poly.type
_entity_poly.pdbx_seq_one_letter_code
_entity_poly.pdbx_strand_id
1 'polypeptide(L)'
;MERTTRQSPIDICSQNICYSPQHCKPSEIHIAYSKGDCSELVTNDHGWTVKVKEGCQTTLRAEHLPSEYRLAQFHAHWSRDGSRGSEHLLDGKALSGEMHFVFWNTRYGTFDEALRHGDGLAVLGVFLQEGAANAAYQPLLDVFRQIVDDNVRPCQELHGREIKSSYL
;
A
#
# COMPACT_ATOMS: atom_id res chain seq x y z
N MET A 1 2.98 -0.85 -29.04
CA MET A 1 3.15 -0.70 -27.58
C MET A 1 4.59 -1.03 -27.25
N GLU A 2 5.36 -0.04 -26.84
CA GLU A 2 6.72 -0.22 -26.36
C GLU A 2 6.64 -1.00 -25.03
N ARG A 3 7.26 -2.18 -24.96
CA ARG A 3 7.31 -2.96 -23.70
C ARG A 3 8.23 -2.22 -22.74
N THR A 4 7.68 -1.70 -21.65
CA THR A 4 8.47 -1.09 -20.57
C THR A 4 9.27 -2.18 -19.87
N THR A 5 10.55 -1.94 -19.59
CA THR A 5 11.49 -2.97 -19.07
C THR A 5 11.55 -3.01 -17.53
N ARG A 6 10.69 -2.26 -16.83
CA ARG A 6 10.70 -2.06 -15.38
C ARG A 6 9.29 -2.10 -14.80
N GLN A 7 8.52 -3.13 -15.15
CA GLN A 7 7.20 -3.37 -14.56
C GLN A 7 7.32 -4.20 -13.28
N SER A 8 6.45 -3.91 -12.33
CA SER A 8 6.15 -4.73 -11.16
C SER A 8 4.76 -5.37 -11.34
N PRO A 9 4.42 -6.43 -10.58
CA PRO A 9 5.24 -7.14 -9.61
C PRO A 9 6.32 -8.04 -10.26
N ILE A 10 7.20 -8.60 -9.43
CA ILE A 10 8.20 -9.61 -9.82
C ILE A 10 8.17 -10.83 -8.89
N ASP A 11 8.75 -11.93 -9.35
CA ASP A 11 9.18 -13.01 -8.47
C ASP A 11 10.54 -12.67 -7.85
N ILE A 12 10.58 -12.57 -6.52
CA ILE A 12 11.79 -12.35 -5.76
C ILE A 12 12.45 -13.71 -5.55
N CYS A 13 13.30 -14.10 -6.50
CA CYS A 13 14.04 -15.36 -6.43
C CYS A 13 15.27 -15.21 -5.54
N SER A 14 15.36 -15.97 -4.45
CA SER A 14 16.46 -15.97 -3.49
C SER A 14 17.83 -16.18 -4.14
N GLN A 15 17.88 -16.94 -5.24
CA GLN A 15 19.12 -17.19 -6.00
C GLN A 15 19.64 -15.96 -6.76
N ASN A 16 18.77 -14.97 -7.02
CA ASN A 16 19.08 -13.76 -7.76
C ASN A 16 19.25 -12.53 -6.82
N ILE A 17 19.16 -12.73 -5.50
CA ILE A 17 19.33 -11.65 -4.52
C ILE A 17 20.82 -11.42 -4.26
N CYS A 18 21.23 -10.16 -4.33
CA CYS A 18 22.57 -9.73 -3.90
C CYS A 18 22.47 -9.04 -2.53
N TYR A 19 23.17 -9.57 -1.52
CA TYR A 19 23.28 -8.92 -0.23
C TYR A 19 24.19 -7.68 -0.33
N SER A 20 23.63 -6.50 -0.05
CA SER A 20 24.32 -5.21 -0.23
C SER A 20 24.35 -4.39 1.07
N PRO A 21 25.15 -4.79 2.07
CA PRO A 21 25.18 -4.14 3.39
C PRO A 21 25.75 -2.71 3.37
N GLN A 22 26.42 -2.32 2.29
CA GLN A 22 26.95 -0.96 2.13
C GLN A 22 25.89 0.02 1.60
N HIS A 23 24.79 -0.50 1.05
CA HIS A 23 23.75 0.31 0.42
C HIS A 23 22.36 0.10 1.03
N CYS A 24 22.08 -1.05 1.65
CA CYS A 24 20.76 -1.42 2.15
C CYS A 24 20.83 -1.93 3.60
N LYS A 25 21.05 -1.06 4.60
CA LYS A 25 21.01 -1.51 6.00
C LYS A 25 19.59 -1.42 6.57
N PRO A 26 19.08 -2.49 7.21
CA PRO A 26 17.72 -2.48 7.77
C PRO A 26 17.49 -1.41 8.86
N SER A 27 18.52 -1.09 9.65
CA SER A 27 18.46 -0.09 10.72
C SER A 27 18.18 1.34 10.25
N GLU A 28 18.17 1.56 8.94
CA GLU A 28 18.04 2.87 8.33
C GLU A 28 16.68 3.09 7.67
N ILE A 29 15.76 2.10 7.70
CA ILE A 29 14.37 2.36 7.31
C ILE A 29 13.66 3.06 8.47
N HIS A 30 13.46 4.37 8.34
CA HIS A 30 12.82 5.21 9.33
C HIS A 30 11.45 5.66 8.84
N ILE A 31 10.41 5.14 9.50
CA ILE A 31 9.02 5.55 9.27
C ILE A 31 8.58 6.39 10.46
N ALA A 32 8.37 7.69 10.24
CA ALA A 32 7.84 8.60 11.25
C ALA A 32 6.33 8.72 11.08
N TYR A 33 5.58 7.78 11.66
CA TYR A 33 4.12 7.77 11.61
C TYR A 33 3.51 8.88 12.48
N SER A 34 2.53 9.59 11.91
CA SER A 34 1.75 10.61 12.61
C SER A 34 0.29 10.17 12.74
N LYS A 35 -0.17 10.02 13.99
CA LYS A 35 -1.56 9.62 14.28
C LYS A 35 -2.55 10.65 13.75
N GLY A 36 -3.63 10.16 13.12
CA GLY A 36 -4.69 11.00 12.54
C GLY A 36 -4.34 11.58 11.17
N ASP A 37 -3.34 11.03 10.49
CA ASP A 37 -3.05 11.35 9.09
C ASP A 37 -3.93 10.60 8.10
N CYS A 38 -4.33 9.37 8.42
CA CYS A 38 -5.37 8.66 7.68
C CYS A 38 -6.66 9.48 7.75
N SER A 39 -7.40 9.56 6.66
CA SER A 39 -8.61 10.39 6.60
C SER A 39 -9.81 9.60 6.17
N GLU A 40 -9.68 8.82 5.10
CA GLU A 40 -10.81 8.28 4.37
C GLU A 40 -10.52 6.88 3.85
N LEU A 41 -11.48 5.98 4.00
CA LEU A 41 -11.47 4.68 3.32
C LEU A 41 -12.39 4.75 2.11
N VAL A 42 -11.83 4.47 0.94
CA VAL A 42 -12.54 4.44 -0.35
C VAL A 42 -12.53 3.03 -0.90
N THR A 43 -13.69 2.56 -1.36
CA THR A 43 -13.84 1.26 -2.03
C THR A 43 -14.22 1.44 -3.50
N ASN A 44 -13.79 0.50 -4.34
CA ASN A 44 -14.18 0.39 -5.75
C ASN A 44 -14.17 -1.09 -6.18
N ASP A 45 -14.45 -1.35 -7.47
CA ASP A 45 -14.51 -2.71 -8.03
C ASP A 45 -13.16 -3.47 -8.04
N HIS A 46 -12.06 -2.77 -7.71
CA HIS A 46 -10.70 -3.31 -7.69
C HIS A 46 -10.10 -3.40 -6.28
N GLY A 47 -10.83 -2.96 -5.25
CA GLY A 47 -10.39 -3.09 -3.86
C GLY A 47 -10.74 -1.89 -3.00
N TRP A 48 -9.87 -1.61 -2.03
CA TRP A 48 -10.01 -0.49 -1.11
C TRP A 48 -8.71 0.28 -0.98
N THR A 49 -8.80 1.56 -0.63
CA THR A 49 -7.67 2.44 -0.40
C THR A 49 -7.96 3.34 0.78
N VAL A 50 -7.03 3.44 1.71
CA VAL A 50 -7.05 4.47 2.75
C VAL A 50 -6.25 5.67 2.26
N LYS A 51 -6.94 6.80 2.09
CA LYS A 51 -6.35 8.10 1.77
C LYS A 51 -5.88 8.80 3.04
N VAL A 52 -4.92 9.70 2.90
CA VAL A 52 -4.47 10.60 3.97
C VAL A 52 -5.09 11.98 3.82
N LYS A 53 -5.14 12.75 4.90
CA LYS A 53 -5.55 14.15 4.88
C LYS A 53 -4.53 15.04 4.16
N GLU A 54 -4.99 16.20 3.72
CA GLU A 54 -4.09 17.27 3.28
C GLU A 54 -3.14 17.66 4.43
N GLY A 55 -1.86 17.85 4.10
CA GLY A 55 -0.85 18.12 5.11
C GLY A 55 -0.44 16.92 5.96
N CYS A 56 -0.60 15.68 5.47
CA CYS A 56 -0.03 14.48 6.06
C CYS A 56 1.44 14.68 6.48
N GLN A 57 1.79 14.23 7.68
CA GLN A 57 3.12 14.35 8.29
C GLN A 57 3.86 13.01 8.35
N THR A 58 3.20 11.91 8.00
CA THR A 58 3.80 10.58 7.96
C THR A 58 4.82 10.48 6.83
N THR A 59 6.06 10.16 7.21
CA THR A 59 7.21 10.15 6.30
C THR A 59 8.01 8.86 6.37
N LEU A 60 8.69 8.56 5.27
CA LEU A 60 9.64 7.46 5.09
C LEU A 60 11.00 8.04 4.68
N ARG A 61 12.05 7.62 5.38
CA ARG A 61 13.45 7.86 5.01
C ARG A 61 14.20 6.53 5.02
N ALA A 62 15.11 6.35 4.09
CA ALA A 62 16.08 5.26 4.11
C ALA A 62 17.38 5.67 3.41
N GLU A 63 18.52 5.06 3.77
CA GLU A 63 19.82 5.39 3.15
C GLU A 63 19.83 5.18 1.62
N HIS A 64 19.12 4.16 1.12
CA HIS A 64 19.01 3.89 -0.31
C HIS A 64 17.98 4.76 -1.03
N LEU A 65 17.25 5.61 -0.32
CA LEU A 65 16.31 6.56 -0.90
C LEU A 65 16.98 7.94 -1.05
N PRO A 66 16.74 8.64 -2.17
CA PRO A 66 17.42 9.90 -2.47
C PRO A 66 17.00 11.08 -1.58
N SER A 67 15.93 10.94 -0.81
CA SER A 67 15.27 12.02 -0.06
C SER A 67 14.22 11.45 0.91
N GLU A 68 13.53 12.33 1.63
CA GLU A 68 12.33 11.98 2.39
C GLU A 68 11.13 11.78 1.46
N TYR A 69 10.35 10.75 1.74
CA TYR A 69 9.10 10.45 1.06
C TYR A 69 7.94 10.62 2.04
N ARG A 70 6.78 11.04 1.55
CA ARG A 70 5.58 11.28 2.37
C ARG A 70 4.47 10.32 1.98
N LEU A 71 3.72 9.81 2.95
CA LEU A 71 2.62 8.89 2.71
C LEU A 71 1.54 9.58 1.84
N ALA A 72 1.08 8.91 0.80
CA ALA A 72 -0.05 9.32 -0.03
C ALA A 72 -1.31 8.52 0.29
N GLN A 73 -1.14 7.21 0.44
CA GLN A 73 -2.22 6.26 0.69
C GLN A 73 -1.64 4.89 1.05
N PHE A 74 -2.50 3.99 1.50
CA PHE A 74 -2.20 2.56 1.45
C PHE A 74 -3.41 1.75 1.01
N HIS A 75 -3.14 0.58 0.43
CA HIS A 75 -4.12 -0.37 -0.06
C HIS A 75 -3.58 -1.79 0.05
N ALA A 76 -4.42 -2.79 -0.22
CA ALA A 76 -3.99 -4.18 -0.24
C ALA A 76 -4.47 -4.90 -1.51
N HIS A 77 -3.77 -5.98 -1.81
CA HIS A 77 -4.13 -6.99 -2.80
C HIS A 77 -4.34 -8.31 -2.07
N TRP A 78 -5.37 -9.05 -2.47
CA TRP A 78 -5.70 -10.34 -1.89
C TRP A 78 -6.40 -11.24 -2.91
N SER A 79 -6.52 -12.52 -2.59
CA SER A 79 -7.29 -13.48 -3.37
C SER A 79 -8.56 -13.87 -2.64
N ARG A 80 -9.52 -14.42 -3.39
CA ARG A 80 -10.81 -14.85 -2.83
C ARG A 80 -10.67 -15.93 -1.74
N ASP A 81 -9.69 -16.81 -1.89
CA ASP A 81 -9.50 -17.98 -1.03
C ASP A 81 -8.23 -17.92 -0.18
N GLY A 82 -7.51 -16.78 -0.19
CA GLY A 82 -6.29 -16.58 0.58
C GLY A 82 -5.10 -17.42 0.10
N SER A 83 -5.21 -18.14 -1.02
CA SER A 83 -4.15 -19.05 -1.51
C SER A 83 -3.10 -18.37 -2.38
N ARG A 84 -3.48 -17.30 -3.09
CA ARG A 84 -2.62 -16.59 -4.08
C ARG A 84 -2.98 -15.11 -4.16
N GLY A 85 -2.90 -14.39 -3.04
CA GLY A 85 -3.30 -13.00 -2.96
C GLY A 85 -2.21 -11.95 -3.08
N SER A 86 -0.94 -12.30 -2.83
CA SER A 86 0.17 -11.37 -3.03
C SER A 86 0.45 -11.14 -4.52
N GLU A 87 0.90 -9.94 -4.86
CA GLU A 87 1.30 -9.61 -6.23
C GLU A 87 2.73 -10.08 -6.51
N HIS A 88 3.65 -9.76 -5.61
CA HIS A 88 5.00 -10.31 -5.62
C HIS A 88 4.99 -11.78 -5.18
N LEU A 89 5.98 -12.53 -5.67
CA LEU A 89 6.22 -13.91 -5.26
C LEU A 89 7.55 -14.02 -4.52
N LEU A 90 7.66 -15.02 -3.65
CA LEU A 90 8.92 -15.43 -3.03
C LEU A 90 9.27 -16.83 -3.54
N ASP A 91 10.33 -16.93 -4.33
CA ASP A 91 10.74 -18.20 -4.97
C ASP A 91 9.58 -18.92 -5.67
N GLY A 92 8.79 -18.17 -6.45
CA GLY A 92 7.62 -18.65 -7.18
C GLY A 92 6.37 -18.88 -6.34
N LYS A 93 6.39 -18.61 -5.03
CA LYS A 93 5.25 -18.78 -4.13
C LYS A 93 4.54 -17.47 -3.83
N ALA A 94 3.23 -17.47 -3.98
CA ALA A 94 2.36 -16.39 -3.54
C ALA A 94 1.98 -16.58 -2.06
N LEU A 95 1.68 -15.47 -1.37
CA LEU A 95 1.13 -15.43 -0.02
C LEU A 95 -0.34 -14.99 -0.06
N SER A 96 -0.99 -14.93 1.11
CA SER A 96 -2.44 -14.68 1.23
C SER A 96 -2.86 -13.28 0.77
N GLY A 97 -1.96 -12.31 0.83
CA GLY A 97 -2.17 -10.95 0.36
C GLY A 97 -0.89 -10.12 0.40
N GLU A 98 -0.99 -8.86 -0.01
CA GLU A 98 0.10 -7.90 0.01
C GLU A 98 -0.45 -6.49 0.28
N MET A 99 0.06 -5.82 1.31
CA MET A 99 -0.26 -4.43 1.65
C MET A 99 0.79 -3.51 1.03
N HIS A 100 0.35 -2.45 0.36
CA HIS A 100 1.20 -1.42 -0.20
C HIS A 100 0.98 -0.08 0.51
N PHE A 101 2.03 0.44 1.12
CA PHE A 101 2.06 1.83 1.60
C PHE A 101 2.79 2.68 0.58
N VAL A 102 2.07 3.59 -0.08
CA VAL A 102 2.60 4.39 -1.17
C VAL A 102 3.07 5.73 -0.63
N PHE A 103 4.37 5.99 -0.79
CA PHE A 103 4.98 7.27 -0.47
C PHE A 103 5.46 7.97 -1.73
N TRP A 104 5.43 9.30 -1.72
CA TRP A 104 5.92 10.13 -2.82
C TRP A 104 7.10 10.99 -2.39
N ASN A 105 8.01 11.21 -3.33
CA ASN A 105 9.26 11.92 -3.10
C ASN A 105 9.00 13.43 -2.92
N THR A 106 9.25 13.93 -1.72
CA THR A 106 8.96 15.32 -1.35
C THR A 106 9.76 16.36 -2.12
N ARG A 107 10.88 15.96 -2.76
CA ARG A 107 11.72 16.88 -3.56
C ARG A 107 10.99 17.47 -4.77
N TYR A 108 9.92 16.83 -5.21
CA TYR A 108 9.10 17.25 -6.35
C TYR A 108 7.95 18.17 -6.00
N GLY A 109 7.76 18.49 -4.71
CA GLY A 109 6.76 19.45 -4.23
C GLY A 109 5.34 18.90 -4.18
N THR A 110 4.93 18.07 -5.15
CA THR A 110 3.59 17.45 -5.18
C THR A 110 3.64 15.98 -5.59
N PHE A 111 2.58 15.23 -5.21
CA PHE A 111 2.39 13.84 -5.63
C PHE A 111 2.36 13.72 -7.16
N ASP A 112 1.57 14.56 -7.83
CA ASP A 112 1.38 14.53 -9.29
C ASP A 112 2.67 14.82 -10.06
N GLU A 113 3.51 15.73 -9.55
CA GLU A 113 4.81 15.96 -10.16
C GLU A 113 5.73 14.76 -9.92
N ALA A 114 5.76 14.20 -8.71
CA ALA A 114 6.58 13.04 -8.40
C ALA A 114 6.28 11.85 -9.34
N LEU A 115 5.01 11.60 -9.70
CA LEU A 115 4.62 10.53 -10.64
C LEU A 115 5.33 10.57 -12.00
N ARG A 116 5.86 11.73 -12.40
CA ARG A 116 6.54 11.91 -13.69
C ARG A 116 8.01 11.48 -13.66
N HIS A 117 8.52 11.08 -12.50
CA HIS A 117 9.92 10.75 -12.29
C HIS A 117 10.12 9.29 -11.87
N GLY A 118 11.23 8.69 -12.31
CA GLY A 118 11.53 7.28 -12.07
C GLY A 118 11.77 6.91 -10.60
N ASP A 119 12.11 7.87 -9.75
CA ASP A 119 12.24 7.75 -8.29
C ASP A 119 11.20 8.60 -7.55
N GLY A 120 10.10 8.90 -8.23
CA GLY A 120 8.99 9.68 -7.71
C GLY A 120 8.25 9.03 -6.56
N LEU A 121 8.21 7.69 -6.53
CA LEU A 121 7.51 6.91 -5.52
C LEU A 121 8.45 5.94 -4.81
N ALA A 122 8.15 5.69 -3.54
CA ALA A 122 8.67 4.58 -2.78
C ALA A 122 7.48 3.82 -2.19
N VAL A 123 7.40 2.52 -2.44
CA VAL A 123 6.29 1.67 -1.97
C VAL A 123 6.86 0.67 -0.97
N LEU A 124 6.32 0.67 0.25
CA LEU A 124 6.60 -0.38 1.23
C LEU A 124 5.58 -1.49 1.03
N GLY A 125 6.04 -2.63 0.49
CA GLY A 125 5.26 -3.85 0.36
C GLY A 125 5.36 -4.72 1.61
N VAL A 126 4.23 -5.18 2.14
CA VAL A 126 4.15 -6.09 3.30
C VAL A 126 3.32 -7.30 2.92
N PHE A 127 3.93 -8.48 2.90
CA PHE A 127 3.19 -9.72 2.69
C PHE A 127 2.24 -10.01 3.85
N LEU A 128 1.06 -10.50 3.52
CA LEU A 128 0.06 -11.00 4.45
C LEU A 128 0.02 -12.53 4.37
N GLN A 129 0.12 -13.18 5.52
CA GLN A 129 -0.03 -14.61 5.66
C GLN A 129 -1.20 -14.90 6.59
N GLU A 130 -2.09 -15.79 6.17
CA GLU A 130 -3.18 -16.25 7.01
C GLU A 130 -2.65 -16.95 8.28
N GLY A 131 -3.26 -16.63 9.42
CA GLY A 131 -2.83 -17.11 10.72
C GLY A 131 -3.73 -16.57 11.84
N ALA A 132 -3.16 -16.40 13.03
CA ALA A 132 -3.88 -15.82 14.15
C ALA A 132 -4.36 -14.39 13.85
N ALA A 133 -5.51 -14.03 14.41
CA ALA A 133 -6.05 -12.67 14.28
C ALA A 133 -5.04 -11.63 14.80
N ASN A 134 -4.78 -10.60 14.00
CA ASN A 134 -3.91 -9.50 14.36
C ASN A 134 -4.76 -8.29 14.78
N ALA A 135 -4.77 -7.98 16.07
CA ALA A 135 -5.54 -6.89 16.66
C ALA A 135 -5.18 -5.51 16.08
N ALA A 136 -3.99 -5.33 15.49
CA ALA A 136 -3.61 -4.09 14.84
C ALA A 136 -4.46 -3.77 13.59
N TYR A 137 -5.06 -4.78 12.95
CA TYR A 137 -5.98 -4.58 11.83
C TYR A 137 -7.41 -4.28 12.28
N GLN A 138 -7.75 -4.45 13.55
CA GLN A 138 -9.12 -4.31 14.03
C GLN A 138 -9.75 -2.95 13.68
N PRO A 139 -9.08 -1.79 13.83
CA PRO A 139 -9.67 -0.50 13.46
C PRO A 139 -10.07 -0.44 11.98
N LEU A 140 -9.25 -1.01 11.09
CA LEU A 140 -9.54 -1.07 9.66
C LEU A 140 -10.72 -2.02 9.37
N LEU A 141 -10.75 -3.18 10.03
CA LEU A 141 -11.85 -4.14 9.91
C LEU A 141 -13.19 -3.57 10.42
N ASP A 142 -13.17 -2.76 11.48
CA ASP A 142 -14.36 -2.11 12.00
C ASP A 142 -14.96 -1.13 10.99
N VAL A 143 -14.13 -0.36 10.29
CA VAL A 143 -14.58 0.53 9.20
C VAL A 143 -15.15 -0.28 8.03
N PHE A 144 -14.53 -1.40 7.64
CA PHE A 144 -15.09 -2.26 6.58
C PHE A 144 -16.46 -2.82 6.94
N ARG A 145 -16.67 -3.25 8.19
CA ARG A 145 -17.99 -3.76 8.61
C ARG A 145 -19.07 -2.70 8.48
N GLN A 146 -18.78 -1.47 8.88
CA GLN A 146 -19.71 -0.35 8.73
C GLN A 146 -20.06 -0.10 7.26
N ILE A 147 -19.06 -0.08 6.37
CA ILE A 147 -19.29 0.10 4.93
C ILE A 147 -20.14 -1.03 4.35
N VAL A 148 -19.88 -2.28 4.75
CA VAL A 148 -20.67 -3.42 4.29
C VAL A 148 -22.09 -3.31 4.80
N ASP A 149 -22.28 -3.03 6.09
CA ASP A 149 -23.60 -2.90 6.75
C ASP A 149 -24.43 -1.77 6.13
N ASP A 150 -23.80 -0.63 5.80
CA ASP A 150 -24.45 0.48 5.09
C ASP A 150 -24.86 0.11 3.66
N ASN A 151 -24.11 -0.80 3.01
CA ASN A 151 -24.40 -1.34 1.68
C ASN A 151 -25.38 -2.53 1.66
N VAL A 152 -25.90 -3.00 2.81
CA VAL A 152 -26.97 -4.01 2.88
C VAL A 152 -28.38 -3.41 2.59
N ARG A 153 -28.47 -2.16 2.13
CA ARG A 153 -29.70 -1.59 1.52
C ARG A 153 -29.73 -1.90 0.01
N PRO A 154 -30.92 -2.10 -0.61
CA PRO A 154 -31.10 -3.00 -1.75
C PRO A 154 -30.13 -2.79 -2.92
N CYS A 155 -29.59 -3.93 -3.35
CA CYS A 155 -28.57 -4.13 -4.38
C CYS A 155 -29.08 -3.77 -5.80
N GLN A 156 -29.27 -2.49 -6.13
CA GLN A 156 -29.55 -2.08 -7.53
C GLN A 156 -28.89 -0.77 -8.01
N GLU A 157 -28.10 -0.03 -7.21
CA GLU A 157 -27.52 1.25 -7.67
C GLU A 157 -26.05 1.51 -7.27
N LEU A 158 -25.20 0.49 -7.25
CA LEU A 158 -23.79 0.65 -6.81
C LEU A 158 -22.75 0.66 -7.95
N HIS A 159 -23.16 0.55 -9.22
CA HIS A 159 -22.23 0.81 -10.32
C HIS A 159 -21.81 2.29 -10.31
N GLY A 160 -20.55 2.57 -9.96
CA GLY A 160 -19.92 3.89 -10.08
C GLY A 160 -20.03 4.83 -8.89
N ARG A 161 -20.31 4.35 -7.66
CA ARG A 161 -20.29 5.21 -6.45
C ARG A 161 -18.96 5.10 -5.70
N GLU A 162 -18.25 6.23 -5.58
CA GLU A 162 -17.15 6.41 -4.63
C GLU A 162 -17.75 6.47 -3.21
N ILE A 163 -17.60 5.41 -2.41
CA ILE A 163 -18.05 5.41 -1.02
C ILE A 163 -16.94 6.02 -0.17
N LYS A 164 -17.20 7.22 0.33
CA LYS A 164 -16.31 7.99 1.20
C LYS A 164 -16.71 7.75 2.65
N SER A 165 -15.89 7.07 3.44
CA SER A 165 -16.05 7.04 4.90
C SER A 165 -14.85 7.71 5.55
N SER A 166 -15.07 8.83 6.25
CA SER A 166 -14.01 9.68 6.80
C SER A 166 -13.89 9.55 8.33
N TYR A 167 -13.19 8.54 8.85
CA TYR A 167 -13.11 8.31 10.31
C TYR A 167 -11.84 7.55 10.77
N LEU A 168 -10.67 7.88 10.24
CA LEU A 168 -9.38 7.38 10.76
C LEU A 168 -8.51 8.49 11.35
#